data_AF-A0A418BH39-F1
#
_entry.id   AF-A0A418BH39-F1
#
_cell.length_a   1.000
_cell.length_b   1.000
_cell.length_c   1.000
_cell.angle_alpha   90.00
_cell.angle_beta   90.00
_cell.angle_gamma   90.00
#
_symmetry.space_group_name_H-M   'P 1'
#
loop_
_entity.id
_entity.type
_entity.pdbx_description
1 polymer ?
#
loop_
_entity_poly.entity_id
_entity_poly.type
_entity_poly.pdbx_seq_one_letter_code
_entity_poly.pdbx_strand_id
1 'polypeptide(L)'
;MHLGLIAVTPVVFTQGINEMQSLANMVGSSGVELQSTINNASFKSLQMYHAKYLKTSNVESDSTAAHLLLDPLMAVVQSENAAAKNTRILLEASDVVGPSVRRLRGGRVTYCKSGKDRTAMSVTLEQARLLFKRVSGVNPLHLLGATEQLNIGAEELHAANIMREFGIRIEIANKNVGRYKYSFNAIQRKMLPDIYRPPMSTIQDIVTSVTARDS
;
A
#
# COMPACT_ATOMS: atom_id res chain seq x y z
N MET A 1 5.56 -38.08 -13.40
CA MET A 1 5.13 -36.88 -12.66
C MET A 1 4.10 -36.15 -13.52
N HIS A 2 2.83 -36.12 -13.13
CA HIS A 2 1.88 -35.17 -13.69
C HIS A 2 2.07 -33.85 -12.93
N LEU A 3 2.65 -32.84 -13.58
CA LEU A 3 2.70 -31.50 -13.01
C LEU A 3 1.27 -30.94 -13.02
N GLY A 4 0.69 -30.76 -11.82
CA GLY A 4 -0.60 -30.11 -11.67
C GLY A 4 -0.52 -28.63 -12.04
N LEU A 5 -1.58 -28.08 -12.63
CA LEU A 5 -1.70 -26.65 -12.89
C LEU A 5 -1.99 -25.90 -11.58
N ILE A 6 -1.24 -24.83 -11.32
CA ILE A 6 -1.46 -23.94 -10.17
C ILE A 6 -2.24 -22.73 -10.66
N ALA A 7 -3.50 -22.60 -10.23
CA ALA A 7 -4.32 -21.43 -10.53
C ALA A 7 -3.89 -20.22 -9.68
N VAL A 8 -3.81 -19.05 -10.31
CA VAL A 8 -3.48 -17.77 -9.67
C VAL A 8 -4.71 -16.88 -9.64
N THR A 9 -5.06 -16.33 -8.46
CA THR A 9 -6.12 -15.32 -8.33
C THR A 9 -5.49 -13.92 -8.21
N PRO A 10 -5.50 -13.11 -9.28
CA PRO A 10 -4.98 -11.75 -9.21
C PRO A 10 -5.97 -10.82 -8.51
N VAL A 11 -5.44 -9.93 -7.67
CA VAL A 11 -6.20 -8.82 -7.08
C VAL A 11 -5.34 -7.57 -7.16
N VAL A 12 -6.00 -6.43 -7.37
CA VAL A 12 -5.34 -5.13 -7.52
C VAL A 12 -6.08 -4.09 -6.68
N PHE A 13 -5.35 -3.50 -5.73
CA PHE A 13 -5.83 -2.35 -4.95
C PHE A 13 -5.02 -1.13 -5.36
N THR A 14 -5.71 -0.06 -5.73
CA THR A 14 -5.10 1.16 -6.27
C THR A 14 -5.63 2.39 -5.55
N GLN A 15 -4.74 3.36 -5.33
CA GLN A 15 -5.10 4.66 -4.77
C GLN A 15 -4.13 5.71 -5.30
N GLY A 16 -4.66 6.75 -5.95
CA GLY A 16 -3.88 7.93 -6.25
C GLY A 16 -3.50 8.68 -4.97
N ILE A 17 -2.23 9.04 -4.83
CA ILE A 17 -1.73 9.79 -3.64
C ILE A 17 -1.14 11.16 -4.00
N ASN A 18 -0.98 11.48 -5.29
CA ASN A 18 -0.28 12.67 -5.75
C ASN A 18 -1.23 13.86 -6.01
N GLU A 19 -0.68 14.96 -6.55
CA GLU A 19 -1.42 16.18 -6.88
C GLU A 19 -2.45 15.96 -7.99
N MET A 20 -2.17 15.11 -8.98
CA MET A 20 -3.15 14.79 -10.03
C MET A 20 -4.39 14.11 -9.45
N GLN A 21 -4.22 13.28 -8.42
CA GLN A 21 -5.36 12.76 -7.68
C GLN A 21 -6.10 13.86 -6.92
N SER A 22 -5.39 14.80 -6.27
CA SER A 22 -6.05 15.93 -5.61
C SER A 22 -6.91 16.72 -6.58
N LEU A 23 -6.40 16.97 -7.80
CA LEU A 23 -7.14 17.65 -8.86
C LEU A 23 -8.33 16.82 -9.30
N ALA A 24 -8.15 15.54 -9.66
CA ALA A 24 -9.22 14.65 -10.08
C ALA A 24 -10.38 14.58 -9.07
N ASN A 25 -10.05 14.59 -7.77
CA ASN A 25 -11.02 14.63 -6.68
C ASN A 25 -11.81 15.95 -6.61
N MET A 26 -11.20 17.08 -7.00
CA MET A 26 -11.85 18.40 -7.02
C MET A 26 -12.73 18.60 -8.27
N VAL A 27 -12.30 18.10 -9.44
CA VAL A 27 -13.01 18.28 -10.72
C VAL A 27 -13.98 17.15 -11.09
N GLY A 28 -14.15 16.13 -10.23
CA GLY A 28 -15.14 15.07 -10.43
C GLY A 28 -14.87 14.22 -11.68
N SER A 29 -13.62 13.81 -11.88
CA SER A 29 -13.21 13.08 -13.10
C SER A 29 -13.63 11.60 -13.09
N SER A 30 -14.03 11.07 -14.25
CA SER A 30 -14.41 9.66 -14.48
C SER A 30 -13.38 8.61 -14.04
N GLY A 31 -12.09 8.98 -13.99
CA GLY A 31 -11.02 8.10 -13.51
C GLY A 31 -11.15 7.70 -12.03
N VAL A 32 -11.88 8.48 -11.23
CA VAL A 32 -12.09 8.20 -9.81
C VAL A 32 -13.14 7.08 -9.61
N GLU A 33 -14.15 7.00 -10.47
CA GLU A 33 -15.14 5.91 -10.46
C GLU A 33 -14.51 4.56 -10.85
N LEU A 34 -13.56 4.58 -11.79
CA LEU A 34 -12.86 3.37 -12.22
C LEU A 34 -11.96 2.81 -11.11
N GLN A 35 -11.27 3.66 -10.34
CA GLN A 35 -10.48 3.24 -9.19
C GLN A 35 -11.33 2.44 -8.20
N SER A 36 -12.46 3.01 -7.80
CA SER A 36 -13.37 2.35 -6.85
C SER A 36 -13.95 1.06 -7.42
N THR A 37 -14.28 1.04 -8.71
CA THR A 37 -14.76 -0.17 -9.40
C THR A 37 -13.73 -1.30 -9.36
N ILE A 38 -12.46 -0.99 -9.66
CA ILE A 38 -11.35 -1.97 -9.61
C ILE A 38 -11.15 -2.48 -8.19
N ASN A 39 -11.10 -1.59 -7.20
CA ASN A 39 -10.90 -1.95 -5.80
C ASN A 39 -12.02 -2.86 -5.28
N ASN A 40 -13.28 -2.54 -5.61
CA ASN A 40 -14.44 -3.36 -5.28
C ASN A 40 -14.40 -4.75 -5.95
N ALA A 41 -14.05 -4.82 -7.24
CA ALA A 41 -13.95 -6.09 -7.97
C ALA A 41 -12.83 -6.99 -7.42
N SER A 42 -11.69 -6.39 -7.09
CA SER A 42 -10.56 -7.07 -6.44
C SER A 42 -10.93 -7.59 -5.05
N PHE A 43 -11.66 -6.78 -4.27
CA PHE A 43 -12.12 -7.20 -2.94
C PHE A 43 -13.08 -8.39 -3.02
N LYS A 44 -14.06 -8.37 -3.94
CA LYS A 44 -14.96 -9.51 -4.18
C LYS A 44 -14.19 -10.77 -4.58
N SER A 45 -13.18 -10.62 -5.45
CA SER A 45 -12.32 -11.75 -5.87
C SER A 45 -11.51 -12.32 -4.71
N LEU A 46 -11.00 -11.45 -3.83
CA LEU A 46 -10.29 -11.84 -2.61
C LEU A 46 -11.22 -12.58 -1.63
N GLN A 47 -12.45 -12.10 -1.44
CA GLN A 47 -13.45 -12.77 -0.59
C GLN A 47 -13.76 -14.18 -1.10
N MET A 48 -13.96 -14.34 -2.42
CA MET A 48 -14.19 -15.66 -3.02
C MET A 48 -13.00 -16.60 -2.85
N TYR A 49 -11.77 -16.10 -3.07
CA TYR A 49 -10.56 -16.87 -2.85
C TYR A 49 -10.42 -17.30 -1.39
N HIS A 50 -10.64 -16.38 -0.45
CA HIS A 50 -10.56 -16.64 0.98
C HIS A 50 -11.59 -17.69 1.42
N ALA A 51 -12.85 -17.60 0.95
CA ALA A 51 -13.87 -18.60 1.21
C ALA A 51 -13.48 -20.00 0.69
N LYS A 52 -12.87 -20.08 -0.50
CA LYS A 52 -12.34 -21.33 -1.06
C LYS A 52 -11.16 -21.88 -0.26
N TYR A 53 -10.26 -20.99 0.18
CA TYR A 53 -9.10 -21.34 0.99
C TYR A 53 -9.51 -21.98 2.33
N LEU A 54 -10.49 -21.39 3.03
CA LEU A 54 -10.99 -21.95 4.30
C LEU A 54 -11.61 -23.34 4.11
N LYS A 55 -12.44 -23.52 3.08
CA LYS A 55 -13.03 -24.83 2.75
C LYS A 55 -12.00 -25.91 2.45
N THR A 56 -10.87 -25.53 1.85
CA THR A 56 -9.82 -26.48 1.42
C THR A 56 -8.84 -26.82 2.55
N SER A 57 -8.66 -25.91 3.51
CA SER A 57 -7.64 -26.04 4.56
C SER A 57 -8.13 -26.80 5.82
N ASN A 58 -9.39 -27.27 5.86
CA ASN A 58 -10.02 -27.89 7.04
C ASN A 58 -9.90 -27.05 8.33
N VAL A 59 -9.70 -25.73 8.18
CA VAL A 59 -9.68 -24.78 9.28
C VAL A 59 -11.13 -24.37 9.57
N GLU A 60 -11.96 -25.32 9.99
CA GLU A 60 -13.36 -25.04 10.39
C GLU A 60 -13.43 -24.27 11.72
N SER A 61 -12.37 -24.34 12.54
CA SER A 61 -12.34 -23.75 13.88
C SER A 61 -12.04 -22.24 13.91
N ASP A 62 -11.73 -21.60 12.79
CA ASP A 62 -11.28 -20.20 12.74
C ASP A 62 -12.06 -19.32 11.75
N SER A 63 -13.26 -19.74 11.33
CA SER A 63 -14.13 -18.98 10.41
C SER A 63 -14.34 -17.53 10.89
N THR A 64 -14.55 -17.35 12.20
CA THR A 64 -14.73 -16.02 12.80
C THR A 64 -13.48 -15.15 12.69
N ALA A 65 -12.29 -15.66 13.01
CA ALA A 65 -11.06 -14.88 12.86
C ALA A 65 -10.74 -14.62 11.39
N ALA A 66 -11.12 -15.55 10.50
CA ALA A 66 -10.93 -15.42 9.07
C ALA A 66 -11.85 -14.34 8.46
N HIS A 67 -13.09 -14.19 8.92
CA HIS A 67 -13.95 -13.07 8.54
C HIS A 67 -13.41 -11.72 9.05
N LEU A 68 -12.95 -11.68 10.30
CA LEU A 68 -12.33 -10.49 10.91
C LEU A 68 -11.08 -9.99 10.16
N LEU A 69 -10.43 -10.84 9.35
CA LEU A 69 -9.29 -10.44 8.53
C LEU A 69 -9.65 -9.49 7.39
N LEU A 70 -10.80 -9.73 6.76
CA LEU A 70 -11.22 -8.96 5.59
C LEU A 70 -12.04 -7.74 5.99
N ASP A 71 -12.60 -7.71 7.19
CA ASP A 71 -13.48 -6.64 7.67
C ASP A 71 -12.86 -5.23 7.62
N PRO A 72 -11.59 -5.01 8.04
CA PRO A 72 -10.98 -3.68 7.93
C PRO A 72 -10.83 -3.23 6.48
N LEU A 73 -10.40 -4.14 5.59
CA LEU A 73 -10.29 -3.86 4.16
C LEU A 73 -11.67 -3.65 3.53
N MET A 74 -12.67 -4.42 3.95
CA MET A 74 -14.06 -4.26 3.52
C MET A 74 -14.59 -2.89 3.87
N ALA A 75 -14.42 -2.47 5.14
CA ALA A 75 -14.87 -1.18 5.62
C ALA A 75 -14.22 -0.04 4.81
N VAL A 76 -12.94 -0.17 4.48
CA VAL A 76 -12.21 0.85 3.71
C VAL A 76 -12.59 0.87 2.23
N VAL A 77 -12.83 -0.29 1.61
CA VAL A 77 -13.31 -0.39 0.21
C VAL A 77 -14.74 0.13 0.08
N GLN A 78 -15.62 -0.18 1.05
CA GLN A 78 -17.01 0.29 1.05
C GLN A 78 -17.15 1.76 1.39
N SER A 79 -16.26 2.30 2.24
CA SER A 79 -16.20 3.73 2.55
C SER A 79 -15.31 4.52 1.58
N GLU A 80 -14.87 3.91 0.47
CA GLU A 80 -14.07 4.57 -0.55
C GLU A 80 -14.88 5.70 -1.20
N ASN A 81 -14.68 6.90 -0.67
CA ASN A 81 -15.20 8.11 -1.29
C ASN A 81 -14.22 8.55 -2.38
N ALA A 82 -14.73 8.60 -3.61
CA ALA A 82 -14.08 9.16 -4.78
C ALA A 82 -13.31 10.48 -4.48
N ALA A 83 -13.87 11.36 -3.66
CA ALA A 83 -13.28 12.67 -3.36
C ALA A 83 -12.09 12.62 -2.36
N ALA A 84 -11.80 11.51 -1.70
CA ALA A 84 -10.80 11.43 -0.63
C ALA A 84 -9.55 10.61 -1.03
N LYS A 85 -8.37 11.02 -0.54
CA LYS A 85 -7.14 10.22 -0.63
C LYS A 85 -7.14 9.15 0.46
N ASN A 86 -7.96 8.12 0.29
CA ASN A 86 -8.05 7.06 1.30
C ASN A 86 -6.85 6.11 1.23
N THR A 87 -5.66 6.59 1.62
CA THR A 87 -4.44 5.76 1.64
C THR A 87 -4.51 4.56 2.55
N ARG A 88 -5.50 4.51 3.43
CA ARG A 88 -5.79 3.36 4.27
C ARG A 88 -6.03 2.11 3.42
N ILE A 89 -6.61 2.23 2.21
CA ILE A 89 -6.84 1.07 1.34
C ILE A 89 -5.54 0.36 0.97
N LEU A 90 -4.46 1.12 0.74
CA LEU A 90 -3.15 0.55 0.44
C LEU A 90 -2.53 -0.11 1.68
N LEU A 91 -2.75 0.47 2.86
CA LEU A 91 -2.22 -0.06 4.11
C LEU A 91 -2.95 -1.33 4.56
N GLU A 92 -4.29 -1.35 4.48
CA GLU A 92 -5.14 -2.49 4.82
C GLU A 92 -4.94 -3.61 3.79
N ALA A 93 -4.91 -3.30 2.48
CA ALA A 93 -4.61 -4.31 1.47
C ALA A 93 -3.21 -4.90 1.65
N SER A 94 -2.24 -4.06 2.01
CA SER A 94 -0.91 -4.52 2.38
C SER A 94 -0.89 -5.34 3.65
N ASP A 95 -1.77 -5.09 4.63
CA ASP A 95 -1.83 -5.89 5.84
C ASP A 95 -2.50 -7.23 5.57
N VAL A 96 -3.64 -7.25 4.86
CA VAL A 96 -4.37 -8.47 4.47
C VAL A 96 -3.51 -9.43 3.63
N VAL A 97 -2.59 -8.91 2.81
CA VAL A 97 -1.75 -9.72 1.92
C VAL A 97 -0.28 -9.79 2.38
N GLY A 98 0.17 -8.87 3.23
CA GLY A 98 1.58 -8.71 3.62
C GLY A 98 1.98 -9.46 4.89
N PRO A 99 3.20 -9.24 5.42
CA PRO A 99 3.85 -10.17 6.36
C PRO A 99 3.22 -10.29 7.75
N SER A 100 2.27 -9.43 8.09
CA SER A 100 1.37 -9.63 9.25
C SER A 100 0.33 -10.75 8.97
N VAL A 101 -0.03 -10.97 7.70
CA VAL A 101 -1.05 -11.91 7.21
C VAL A 101 -0.45 -12.87 6.17
N ARG A 102 0.50 -13.70 6.62
CA ARG A 102 0.78 -15.01 6.00
C ARG A 102 -0.40 -16.00 6.10
N ARG A 103 -1.63 -15.54 6.37
CA ARG A 103 -2.82 -16.40 6.49
C ARG A 103 -3.33 -16.86 5.11
N LEU A 104 -3.15 -16.06 4.05
CA LEU A 104 -3.50 -16.45 2.66
C LEU A 104 -2.31 -16.87 1.79
N ARG A 105 -1.07 -16.71 2.28
CA ARG A 105 0.19 -17.07 1.58
C ARG A 105 0.31 -16.51 0.14
N GLY A 106 -0.26 -15.34 -0.12
CA GLY A 106 -0.21 -14.69 -1.43
C GLY A 106 1.13 -14.01 -1.74
N GLY A 107 1.49 -13.94 -3.02
CA GLY A 107 2.55 -13.06 -3.52
C GLY A 107 2.05 -11.63 -3.62
N ARG A 108 2.89 -10.65 -3.28
CA ARG A 108 2.52 -9.24 -3.27
C ARG A 108 3.54 -8.39 -4.01
N VAL A 109 3.04 -7.47 -4.82
CA VAL A 109 3.84 -6.52 -5.59
C VAL A 109 3.29 -5.12 -5.36
N THR A 110 4.18 -4.16 -5.15
CA THR A 110 3.84 -2.74 -5.06
C THR A 110 4.53 -2.02 -6.22
N TYR A 111 3.76 -1.27 -7.01
CA TYR A 111 4.31 -0.51 -8.13
C TYR A 111 3.55 0.81 -8.31
N CYS A 112 4.18 1.72 -9.02
CA CYS A 112 3.60 2.97 -9.52
C CYS A 112 4.11 3.18 -10.96
N LYS A 113 3.64 4.22 -11.66
CA LYS A 113 4.00 4.50 -13.08
C LYS A 113 5.50 4.27 -13.41
N SER A 114 6.41 4.82 -12.60
CA SER A 114 7.86 4.75 -12.83
C SER A 114 8.59 3.75 -11.90
N GLY A 115 7.86 3.08 -10.99
CA GLY A 115 8.45 2.12 -10.04
C GLY A 115 9.46 2.70 -9.02
N LYS A 116 9.77 4.01 -9.07
CA LYS A 116 10.80 4.67 -8.25
C LYS A 116 10.20 5.38 -7.02
N ASP A 117 9.50 6.50 -7.20
CA ASP A 117 9.23 7.45 -6.12
C ASP A 117 8.12 6.97 -5.17
N ARG A 118 6.88 6.90 -5.67
CA ARG A 118 5.72 6.48 -4.86
C ARG A 118 5.86 5.04 -4.39
N THR A 119 6.44 4.19 -5.23
CA THR A 119 6.77 2.81 -4.86
C THR A 119 7.76 2.77 -3.70
N ALA A 120 8.81 3.58 -3.71
CA ALA A 120 9.71 3.68 -2.55
C ALA A 120 8.95 4.14 -1.30
N MET A 121 8.09 5.16 -1.40
CA MET A 121 7.33 5.66 -0.25
C MET A 121 6.45 4.60 0.39
N SER A 122 5.76 3.78 -0.42
CA SER A 122 4.94 2.66 0.04
C SER A 122 5.77 1.52 0.63
N VAL A 123 6.82 1.10 -0.07
CA VAL A 123 7.66 -0.04 0.34
C VAL A 123 8.37 0.25 1.67
N THR A 124 8.96 1.43 1.83
CA THR A 124 9.66 1.76 3.09
C THR A 124 8.69 1.92 4.25
N LEU A 125 7.49 2.48 4.02
CA LEU A 125 6.48 2.61 5.07
C LEU A 125 6.02 1.23 5.55
N GLU A 126 5.77 0.32 4.63
CA GLU A 126 5.41 -1.04 4.99
C GLU A 126 6.53 -1.78 5.72
N GLN A 127 7.76 -1.70 5.21
CA GLN A 127 8.92 -2.32 5.86
C GLN A 127 9.07 -1.83 7.30
N ALA A 128 8.88 -0.54 7.54
CA ALA A 128 8.89 0.02 8.89
C ALA A 128 7.75 -0.56 9.74
N ARG A 129 6.50 -0.52 9.25
CA ARG A 129 5.34 -1.10 9.97
C ARG A 129 5.58 -2.56 10.38
N LEU A 130 6.18 -3.35 9.49
CA LEU A 130 6.47 -4.75 9.78
C LEU A 130 7.57 -4.95 10.81
N LEU A 131 8.57 -4.08 10.81
CA LEU A 131 9.62 -4.07 11.82
C LEU A 131 9.04 -3.78 13.20
N PHE A 132 8.24 -2.72 13.33
CA PHE A 132 7.69 -2.32 14.63
C PHE A 132 6.56 -3.24 15.12
N LYS A 133 5.68 -3.73 14.23
CA LYS A 133 4.71 -4.79 14.58
C LYS A 133 5.39 -6.03 15.16
N ARG A 134 6.61 -6.36 14.73
CA ARG A 134 7.39 -7.49 15.25
C ARG A 134 8.06 -7.18 16.59
N VAL A 135 8.53 -5.94 16.79
CA VAL A 135 9.27 -5.52 18.01
C VAL A 135 8.35 -5.35 19.21
N SER A 136 7.13 -4.84 19.04
CA SER A 136 6.21 -4.56 20.14
C SER A 136 5.66 -5.80 20.86
N GLY A 137 6.06 -7.03 20.48
CA GLY A 137 5.54 -8.27 21.06
C GLY A 137 4.04 -8.51 20.82
N VAL A 138 3.37 -7.58 20.15
CA VAL A 138 1.98 -7.71 19.72
C VAL A 138 1.96 -8.80 18.67
N ASN A 139 1.35 -9.92 19.04
CA ASN A 139 1.24 -11.07 18.15
C ASN A 139 0.61 -10.59 16.83
N PRO A 140 1.22 -10.81 15.66
CA PRO A 140 0.62 -10.47 14.37
C PRO A 140 -0.78 -11.11 14.18
N LEU A 141 -1.09 -12.12 15.00
CA LEU A 141 -2.35 -12.83 15.06
C LEU A 141 -3.44 -12.13 15.91
N HIS A 142 -3.12 -11.22 16.83
CA HIS A 142 -4.05 -10.69 17.87
C HIS A 142 -4.44 -9.21 17.73
N LEU A 143 -3.87 -8.48 16.77
CA LEU A 143 -4.42 -7.19 16.38
C LEU A 143 -5.58 -7.46 15.43
N LEU A 144 -6.80 -7.18 15.90
CA LEU A 144 -7.90 -6.54 15.15
C LEU A 144 -9.19 -6.62 15.99
N GLY A 145 -9.21 -5.88 17.11
CA GLY A 145 -10.45 -5.23 17.50
C GLY A 145 -10.71 -4.12 16.49
N ALA A 146 -11.93 -4.06 15.94
CA ALA A 146 -12.34 -3.18 14.84
C ALA A 146 -12.21 -1.65 15.10
N THR A 147 -11.58 -1.24 16.20
CA THR A 147 -11.54 0.12 16.73
C THR A 147 -10.16 0.76 16.78
N GLU A 148 -9.06 0.01 16.68
CA GLU A 148 -7.72 0.62 16.56
C GLU A 148 -7.50 1.06 15.11
N GLN A 149 -7.63 2.36 14.89
CA GLN A 149 -7.24 3.01 13.64
C GLN A 149 -5.79 2.65 13.33
N LEU A 150 -5.48 2.36 12.05
CA LEU A 150 -4.12 2.21 11.52
C LEU A 150 -3.33 3.52 11.71
N ASN A 151 -2.91 3.81 12.94
CA ASN A 151 -2.14 4.98 13.29
C ASN A 151 -0.67 4.62 13.14
N ILE A 152 -0.04 5.19 12.10
CA ILE A 152 1.40 5.07 11.90
C ILE A 152 2.10 5.86 12.99
N GLY A 153 2.89 5.16 13.81
CA GLY A 153 3.62 5.77 14.91
C GLY A 153 4.76 6.67 14.43
N ALA A 154 5.22 7.58 15.30
CA ALA A 154 6.36 8.44 15.01
C ALA A 154 7.63 7.64 14.71
N GLU A 155 7.86 6.54 15.43
CA GLU A 155 9.02 5.66 15.24
C GLU A 155 8.97 4.91 13.90
N GLU A 156 7.80 4.40 13.52
CA GLU A 156 7.58 3.75 12.22
C GLU A 156 7.86 4.73 11.08
N LEU A 157 7.32 5.94 11.18
CA LEU A 157 7.56 6.97 10.17
C LEU A 157 9.03 7.41 10.14
N HIS A 158 9.69 7.48 11.30
CA HIS A 158 11.10 7.80 11.39
C HIS A 158 11.96 6.72 10.69
N ALA A 159 11.73 5.44 10.98
CA ALA A 159 12.44 4.36 10.30
C ALA A 159 12.16 4.33 8.79
N ALA A 160 10.91 4.58 8.38
CA ALA A 160 10.57 4.71 6.98
C ALA A 160 11.36 5.85 6.31
N ASN A 161 11.55 6.97 7.00
CA ASN A 161 12.33 8.10 6.50
C ASN A 161 13.82 7.80 6.42
N ILE A 162 14.41 7.10 7.40
CA ILE A 162 15.79 6.61 7.31
C ILE A 162 15.96 5.75 6.05
N MET A 163 15.04 4.81 5.80
CA MET A 163 15.10 3.97 4.60
C MET A 163 14.89 4.76 3.30
N ARG A 164 14.12 5.84 3.32
CA ARG A 164 13.93 6.71 2.14
C ARG A 164 15.19 7.51 1.81
N GLU A 165 15.97 7.86 2.81
CA GLU A 165 17.17 8.70 2.67
C GLU A 165 18.44 7.89 2.43
N PHE A 166 18.63 6.82 3.19
CA PHE A 166 19.85 6.02 3.20
C PHE A 166 19.65 4.56 2.80
N GLY A 167 18.40 4.15 2.55
CA GLY A 167 18.08 2.77 2.19
C GLY A 167 18.16 2.50 0.69
N ILE A 168 18.10 1.22 0.32
CA ILE A 168 18.31 0.74 -1.06
C ILE A 168 17.29 1.22 -2.09
N ARG A 169 16.15 1.80 -1.68
CA ARG A 169 15.12 2.25 -2.63
C ARG A 169 15.53 3.54 -3.35
N ILE A 170 16.38 4.37 -2.76
CA ILE A 170 16.90 5.59 -3.40
C ILE A 170 17.84 5.26 -4.57
N GLU A 171 18.48 4.08 -4.56
CA GLU A 171 19.32 3.58 -5.66
C GLU A 171 18.53 3.44 -6.97
N ILE A 172 17.23 3.19 -6.91
CA ILE A 172 16.39 3.11 -8.12
C ILE A 172 16.24 4.50 -8.75
N ALA A 173 16.17 5.57 -7.94
CA ALA A 173 16.22 6.92 -8.48
C ALA A 173 17.57 7.17 -9.17
N ASN A 174 18.68 6.71 -8.58
CA ASN A 174 19.98 6.84 -9.21
C ASN A 174 20.09 6.06 -10.54
N LYS A 175 19.59 4.83 -10.58
CA LYS A 175 19.61 4.00 -11.79
C LYS A 175 18.73 4.55 -12.91
N ASN A 176 17.59 5.15 -12.57
CA ASN A 176 16.65 5.65 -13.57
C ASN A 176 17.00 7.07 -14.06
N VAL A 177 17.45 7.96 -13.17
CA VAL A 177 17.65 9.39 -13.48
C VAL A 177 19.03 9.93 -13.12
N GLY A 178 19.97 9.07 -12.71
CA GLY A 178 21.36 9.43 -12.42
C GLY A 178 21.56 10.21 -11.11
N ARG A 179 20.56 10.22 -10.21
CA ARG A 179 20.61 10.99 -8.95
C ARG A 179 19.93 10.26 -7.79
N TYR A 180 20.51 10.39 -6.60
CA TYR A 180 19.95 9.93 -5.33
C TYR A 180 18.82 10.82 -4.79
N LYS A 181 17.87 11.21 -5.64
CA LYS A 181 16.76 12.09 -5.28
C LYS A 181 15.46 11.67 -5.95
N TYR A 182 14.39 11.60 -5.19
CA TYR A 182 13.05 11.37 -5.70
C TYR A 182 12.56 12.57 -6.52
N SER A 183 11.79 12.31 -7.58
CA SER A 183 11.28 13.33 -8.50
C SER A 183 10.06 14.07 -7.93
N PHE A 184 10.21 14.63 -6.73
CA PHE A 184 9.27 15.54 -6.09
C PHE A 184 9.95 16.89 -5.86
N ASN A 185 9.21 17.99 -6.02
CA ASN A 185 9.57 19.28 -5.43
C ASN A 185 8.83 19.51 -4.12
N ALA A 186 9.15 20.62 -3.43
CA ALA A 186 8.57 20.96 -2.14
C ALA A 186 7.03 21.07 -2.16
N ILE A 187 6.44 21.56 -3.26
CA ILE A 187 4.98 21.69 -3.42
C ILE A 187 4.35 20.31 -3.63
N GLN A 188 4.89 19.51 -4.55
CA GLN A 188 4.43 18.15 -4.82
C GLN A 188 4.50 17.27 -3.59
N ARG A 189 5.57 17.41 -2.79
CA ARG A 189 5.73 16.74 -1.51
C ARG A 189 4.60 17.08 -0.53
N LYS A 190 4.22 18.35 -0.40
CA LYS A 190 3.11 18.76 0.50
C LYS A 190 1.77 18.15 0.07
N MET A 191 1.59 17.93 -1.23
CA MET A 191 0.38 17.30 -1.76
C MET A 191 0.30 15.80 -1.47
N LEU A 192 1.40 15.14 -1.09
CA LEU A 192 1.36 13.76 -0.60
C LEU A 192 0.77 13.71 0.82
N PRO A 193 0.06 12.62 1.17
CA PRO A 193 -0.32 12.33 2.55
C PRO A 193 0.93 12.23 3.44
N ASP A 194 0.81 12.69 4.69
CA ASP A 194 1.94 12.91 5.61
C ASP A 194 2.86 11.68 5.74
N ILE A 195 2.26 10.49 5.89
CA ILE A 195 2.99 9.21 6.03
C ILE A 195 3.80 8.82 4.77
N TYR A 196 3.48 9.38 3.61
CA TYR A 196 4.15 9.15 2.32
C TYR A 196 5.13 10.26 1.94
N ARG A 197 5.28 11.31 2.76
CA ARG A 197 6.21 12.41 2.45
C ARG A 197 7.66 11.98 2.69
N PRO A 198 8.55 12.03 1.68
CA PRO A 198 9.96 11.77 1.88
C PRO A 198 10.65 12.89 2.68
N PRO A 199 11.86 12.68 3.22
CA PRO A 199 12.69 13.74 3.80
C PRO A 199 13.06 14.83 2.78
N MET A 200 13.23 16.08 3.24
CA MET A 200 13.57 17.22 2.36
C MET A 200 14.95 17.07 1.70
N SER A 201 15.88 16.35 2.32
CA SER A 201 17.20 16.03 1.75
C SER A 201 17.12 15.18 0.47
N THR A 202 16.03 14.42 0.31
CA THR A 202 15.87 13.43 -0.77
C THR A 202 15.03 13.93 -1.95
N ILE A 203 14.60 15.20 -1.94
CA ILE A 203 13.76 15.79 -3.00
C ILE A 203 14.58 16.67 -3.95
N GLN A 204 13.99 16.97 -5.10
CA GLN A 204 14.60 17.77 -6.16
C GLN A 204 14.06 19.21 -6.16
N ASP A 205 14.79 20.10 -6.83
CA ASP A 205 14.31 21.43 -7.17
C ASP A 205 13.16 21.33 -8.21
N ILE A 206 12.43 22.43 -8.39
CA ILE A 206 11.22 22.44 -9.22
C ILE A 206 11.51 22.11 -10.69
N VAL A 207 12.65 22.52 -11.23
CA VAL A 207 13.00 22.33 -12.64
C VAL A 207 13.36 20.88 -12.89
N THR A 208 14.22 20.31 -12.05
CA THR A 208 14.57 18.89 -12.18
C THR A 208 13.37 17.99 -11.91
N SER A 209 12.54 18.29 -10.91
CA SER A 209 11.43 17.40 -10.52
C SER A 209 10.35 17.27 -11.60
N VAL A 210 10.21 18.27 -12.48
CA VAL A 210 9.26 18.24 -13.60
C VAL A 210 9.87 17.54 -14.81
N THR A 211 11.15 17.79 -15.10
CA THR A 211 11.83 17.22 -16.28
C THR A 211 12.16 15.74 -16.14
N ALA A 212 12.56 15.28 -14.94
CA ALA A 212 12.90 13.88 -14.67
C ALA A 212 11.71 13.03 -14.20
N ARG A 213 10.49 13.57 -14.25
CA ARG A 213 9.30 12.97 -13.62
C ARG A 213 8.92 11.61 -14.22
N ASP A 214 9.00 11.50 -15.53
CA ASP A 214 8.50 10.35 -16.30
C ASP A 214 9.60 9.39 -16.78
N SER A 215 10.86 9.69 -16.48
CA SER A 215 12.04 8.84 -16.67
C SER A 215 12.14 7.75 -15.58
#